data_AF-A0A0G0P816-F1
#
_entry.id   AF-A0A0G0P816-F1
#
_cell.length_a   1.000
_cell.length_b   1.000
_cell.length_c   1.000
_cell.angle_alpha   90.00
_cell.angle_beta   90.00
_cell.angle_gamma   90.00
#
_symmetry.space_group_name_H-M   'P 1'
#
loop_
_entity.id
_entity.type
_entity.pdbx_description
1 polymer ?
#
loop_
_entity_poly.entity_id
_entity_poly.type
_entity_poly.pdbx_seq_one_letter_code
_entity_poly.pdbx_strand_id
1 'polypeptide(L)'
;MLSIAFGQSKYYVDNLSENVKRGNRQKLRNGVWPSKAPYGYINNPKTRGIDIDEEKSKIVKKAFQLFAEGGKSFVEISKLMHKFGIYKLDGEPVKVDQVKNMLSNRFYLGVLKYAGEYYQGSHKTFISKKLFGEVQKQVEKIERPRQKGHNFAFAGLATCGECGAAITAEQHIKKYKNCTSQTFIYYRCTKKLKPCTQKYVSELELEPQIRKIVRDCGLHENWEPYFEKWITATEVKDRLAVEVEEKQIGEQIQESEIKLNRLLDGYLDQVIEPEIYKQKKNELFDEKLKLEEKKSQVEKNGSIWLEPMREFVNCALQAQKIARAENNCHDLRVMAKKVGSNFFLMNRRLSANLNFPFAALSAEAGAASAIPTSDSISFLVSLEGLEPSTITLRGCCSTVELQALIFQNCKQSLALLSHCKS
;
A
#
# COMPACT_ATOMS: atom_id res chain seq x y z
N MET A 1 -23.22 -45.35 46.41
CA MET A 1 -24.12 -45.22 45.24
C MET A 1 -24.07 -43.84 44.59
N LEU A 2 -24.10 -42.74 45.34
CA LEU A 2 -24.16 -41.38 44.78
C LEU A 2 -22.94 -41.00 43.90
N SER A 3 -21.72 -41.41 44.30
CA SER A 3 -20.50 -41.18 43.51
C SER A 3 -20.50 -41.86 42.15
N ILE A 4 -21.07 -43.07 42.07
CA ILE A 4 -21.21 -43.83 40.82
C ILE A 4 -22.21 -43.15 39.90
N ALA A 5 -23.35 -42.69 40.44
CA ALA A 5 -24.34 -41.93 39.68
C ALA A 5 -23.76 -40.62 39.11
N PHE A 6 -23.00 -39.86 39.92
CA PHE A 6 -22.33 -38.64 39.44
C PHE A 6 -21.25 -38.95 38.39
N GLY A 7 -20.50 -40.04 38.53
CA GLY A 7 -19.55 -40.51 37.53
C GLY A 7 -20.23 -40.83 36.19
N GLN A 8 -21.36 -41.53 36.22
CA GLN A 8 -22.14 -41.86 35.02
C GLN A 8 -22.75 -40.61 34.37
N SER A 9 -23.32 -39.69 35.15
CA SER A 9 -23.87 -38.44 34.62
C SER A 9 -22.79 -37.57 33.97
N LYS A 10 -21.61 -37.44 34.60
CA LYS A 10 -20.48 -36.71 34.02
C LYS A 10 -19.99 -37.36 32.73
N TYR A 11 -19.81 -38.68 32.74
CA TYR A 11 -19.40 -39.43 31.54
C TYR A 11 -20.37 -39.23 30.37
N TYR A 12 -21.68 -39.26 30.64
CA TYR A 12 -22.70 -39.00 29.62
C TYR A 12 -22.59 -37.59 29.03
N VAL A 13 -22.42 -36.56 29.87
CA VAL A 13 -22.27 -35.16 29.43
C VAL A 13 -20.98 -34.97 28.61
N ASP A 14 -19.87 -35.55 29.06
CA ASP A 14 -18.58 -35.47 28.37
C ASP A 14 -18.63 -36.17 27.01
N ASN A 15 -19.19 -37.38 26.95
CA ASN A 15 -19.35 -38.14 25.70
C ASN A 15 -20.31 -37.42 24.73
N LEU A 16 -21.41 -36.84 25.24
CA LEU A 16 -22.30 -36.01 24.41
C LEU A 16 -21.57 -34.80 23.83
N SER A 17 -20.76 -34.11 24.65
CA SER A 17 -19.91 -32.99 24.20
C SER A 17 -18.92 -33.42 23.11
N GLU A 18 -18.26 -34.57 23.28
CA GLU A 18 -17.36 -35.13 22.28
C GLU A 18 -18.07 -35.50 20.97
N ASN A 19 -19.25 -36.12 21.05
CA ASN A 19 -20.04 -36.47 19.88
C ASN A 19 -20.50 -35.24 19.09
N VAL A 20 -20.91 -34.16 19.78
CA VAL A 20 -21.25 -32.89 19.14
C VAL A 20 -20.01 -32.26 18.48
N LYS A 21 -18.86 -32.26 19.15
CA LYS A 21 -17.59 -31.76 18.57
C LYS A 21 -17.18 -32.58 17.35
N ARG A 22 -17.29 -33.90 17.41
CA ARG A 22 -17.01 -34.81 16.28
C ARG A 22 -17.93 -34.52 15.09
N GLY A 23 -19.23 -34.37 15.35
CA GLY A 23 -20.21 -34.00 14.32
C GLY A 23 -19.91 -32.65 13.67
N ASN A 24 -19.55 -31.64 14.46
CA ASN A 24 -19.18 -30.32 13.95
C ASN A 24 -17.89 -30.37 13.12
N ARG A 25 -16.87 -31.10 13.55
CA ARG A 25 -15.64 -31.33 12.77
C ARG A 25 -15.94 -31.99 11.44
N GLN A 26 -16.83 -32.98 11.41
CA GLN A 26 -17.24 -33.64 10.17
C GLN A 26 -17.94 -32.66 9.22
N LYS A 27 -18.85 -31.82 9.72
CA LYS A 27 -19.48 -30.77 8.90
C LYS A 27 -18.47 -29.79 8.32
N LEU A 28 -17.49 -29.36 9.11
CA LEU A 28 -16.43 -28.45 8.66
C LEU A 28 -15.54 -29.08 7.60
N ARG A 29 -15.20 -30.37 7.73
CA ARG A 29 -14.47 -31.12 6.67
C ARG A 29 -15.26 -31.19 5.37
N ASN A 30 -16.58 -31.30 5.46
CA ASN A 30 -17.47 -31.26 4.30
C ASN A 30 -17.73 -29.83 3.78
N GLY A 31 -17.14 -28.81 4.39
CA GLY A 31 -17.33 -27.40 4.02
C GLY A 31 -18.71 -26.83 4.39
N VAL A 32 -19.44 -27.48 5.31
CA VAL A 32 -20.77 -27.07 5.78
C VAL A 32 -20.65 -26.35 7.12
N TRP A 33 -21.30 -25.19 7.23
CA TRP A 33 -21.30 -24.40 8.45
C TRP A 33 -22.15 -25.06 9.56
N PRO A 34 -21.62 -25.26 10.77
CA PRO A 34 -22.33 -25.95 11.84
C PRO A 34 -23.30 -25.06 12.64
N SER A 35 -23.14 -23.72 12.57
CA SER A 35 -23.89 -22.76 13.39
C SER A 35 -25.00 -22.05 12.60
N LYS A 36 -25.63 -21.02 13.20
CA LYS A 36 -26.62 -20.18 12.52
C LYS A 36 -26.01 -19.49 11.29
N ALA A 37 -26.78 -19.44 10.21
CA ALA A 37 -26.38 -18.74 8.98
C ALA A 37 -26.11 -17.24 9.24
N PRO A 38 -25.04 -16.68 8.66
CA PRO A 38 -24.79 -15.24 8.65
C PRO A 38 -25.86 -14.46 7.88
N TYR A 39 -25.91 -13.13 8.06
CA TYR A 39 -26.89 -12.27 7.38
C TYR A 39 -26.77 -12.39 5.86
N GLY A 40 -27.91 -12.49 5.17
CA GLY A 40 -27.98 -12.72 3.72
C GLY A 40 -28.02 -14.20 3.31
N TYR A 41 -27.98 -15.11 4.28
CA TYR A 41 -28.10 -16.55 4.08
C TYR A 41 -29.22 -17.15 4.94
N ILE A 42 -29.75 -18.29 4.50
CA ILE A 42 -30.76 -19.09 5.21
C ILE A 42 -30.24 -20.52 5.40
N ASN A 43 -30.52 -21.10 6.57
CA ASN A 43 -30.32 -22.53 6.81
C ASN A 43 -31.46 -23.31 6.16
N ASN A 44 -31.12 -24.15 5.17
CA ASN A 44 -32.11 -24.98 4.50
C ASN A 44 -32.26 -26.32 5.26
N PRO A 45 -33.44 -26.62 5.84
CA PRO A 45 -33.64 -27.84 6.63
C PRO A 45 -33.57 -29.11 5.80
N LYS A 46 -33.82 -29.05 4.47
CA LYS A 46 -33.82 -30.22 3.58
C LYS A 46 -32.41 -30.67 3.22
N THR A 47 -31.57 -29.74 2.74
CA THR A 47 -30.18 -30.01 2.35
C THR A 47 -29.22 -29.99 3.54
N ARG A 48 -29.69 -29.54 4.71
CA ARG A 48 -28.88 -29.29 5.91
C ARG A 48 -27.66 -28.39 5.63
N GLY A 49 -27.78 -27.53 4.61
CA GLY A 49 -26.76 -26.62 4.13
C GLY A 49 -27.20 -25.15 4.26
N ILE A 50 -26.36 -24.25 3.72
CA ILE A 50 -26.60 -22.82 3.72
C ILE A 50 -26.83 -22.34 2.29
N ASP A 51 -28.01 -21.79 2.07
CA ASP A 51 -28.42 -21.20 0.79
C ASP A 51 -28.51 -19.68 0.91
N ILE A 52 -28.42 -18.98 -0.23
CA ILE A 52 -28.51 -17.52 -0.29
C ILE A 52 -29.97 -17.10 -0.17
N ASP A 53 -30.24 -16.11 0.69
CA ASP A 53 -31.53 -15.43 0.76
C ASP A 53 -31.59 -14.34 -0.33
N GLU A 54 -32.47 -14.47 -1.33
CA GLU A 54 -32.49 -13.58 -2.50
C GLU A 54 -32.76 -12.11 -2.16
N GLU A 55 -33.57 -11.84 -1.14
CA GLU A 55 -33.92 -10.48 -0.74
C GLU A 55 -32.86 -9.90 0.20
N LYS A 56 -32.51 -10.66 1.25
CA LYS A 56 -31.56 -10.18 2.26
C LYS A 56 -30.14 -10.08 1.73
N SER A 57 -29.73 -10.95 0.81
CA SER A 57 -28.40 -10.88 0.19
C SER A 57 -28.19 -9.57 -0.58
N LYS A 58 -29.21 -9.07 -1.29
CA LYS A 58 -29.15 -7.78 -2.00
C LYS A 58 -28.96 -6.62 -1.03
N ILE A 59 -29.65 -6.64 0.10
CA ILE A 59 -29.53 -5.61 1.14
C ILE A 59 -28.13 -5.63 1.76
N VAL A 60 -27.62 -6.82 2.11
CA VAL A 60 -26.26 -6.97 2.65
C VAL A 60 -25.23 -6.51 1.63
N LYS A 61 -25.37 -6.89 0.35
CA LYS A 61 -24.46 -6.43 -0.72
C LYS A 61 -24.45 -4.90 -0.86
N LYS A 62 -25.62 -4.26 -0.81
CA LYS A 62 -25.73 -2.78 -0.79
C LYS A 62 -25.04 -2.18 0.44
N ALA A 63 -25.22 -2.76 1.63
CA ALA A 63 -24.55 -2.29 2.84
C ALA A 63 -23.02 -2.34 2.71
N PHE A 64 -22.49 -3.40 2.11
CA PHE A 64 -21.07 -3.54 1.82
C PHE A 64 -20.57 -2.51 0.79
N GLN A 65 -21.31 -2.26 -0.30
CA GLN A 65 -20.98 -1.23 -1.29
C GLN A 65 -20.95 0.17 -0.68
N LEU A 66 -22.00 0.53 0.05
CA LEU A 66 -22.12 1.84 0.70
C LEU A 66 -21.05 2.07 1.77
N PHE A 67 -20.54 1.01 2.38
CA PHE A 67 -19.43 1.13 3.32
C PHE A 67 -18.08 1.24 2.62
N ALA A 68 -17.91 0.58 1.47
CA ALA A 68 -16.71 0.70 0.64
C ALA A 68 -16.52 2.13 0.10
N GLU A 69 -17.62 2.78 -0.33
CA GLU A 69 -17.66 4.19 -0.73
C GLU A 69 -17.10 5.15 0.35
N GLY A 70 -17.25 4.77 1.63
CA GLY A 70 -16.76 5.54 2.77
C GLY A 70 -17.77 6.58 3.30
N GLY A 71 -17.37 7.29 4.35
CA GLY A 71 -18.19 8.35 4.97
C GLY A 71 -19.31 7.88 5.91
N LYS A 72 -19.67 6.60 5.89
CA LYS A 72 -20.75 6.04 6.74
C LYS A 72 -20.22 5.36 7.99
N SER A 73 -20.89 5.59 9.12
CA SER A 73 -20.58 4.90 10.38
C SER A 73 -21.27 3.53 10.49
N PHE A 74 -20.77 2.64 11.36
CA PHE A 74 -21.43 1.36 11.65
C PHE A 74 -22.88 1.54 12.13
N VAL A 75 -23.17 2.65 12.80
CA VAL A 75 -24.52 3.02 13.28
C VAL A 75 -25.45 3.32 12.10
N GLU A 76 -24.97 4.06 11.10
CA GLU A 76 -25.76 4.35 9.89
C GLU A 76 -26.07 3.09 9.09
N ILE A 77 -25.12 2.16 8.99
CA ILE A 77 -25.35 0.87 8.33
C ILE A 77 -26.41 0.07 9.07
N SER A 78 -26.36 0.03 10.41
CA SER A 78 -27.39 -0.62 11.22
C SER A 78 -28.79 -0.03 10.96
N LYS A 79 -28.91 1.30 10.92
CA LYS A 79 -30.16 2.00 10.59
C LYS A 79 -30.63 1.69 9.17
N LEU A 80 -29.72 1.60 8.22
CA LEU A 80 -30.02 1.25 6.83
C LEU A 80 -30.56 -0.18 6.74
N MET A 81 -29.88 -1.14 7.37
CA MET A 81 -30.32 -2.54 7.40
C MET A 81 -31.72 -2.67 8.00
N HIS A 82 -31.99 -1.93 9.08
CA HIS A 82 -33.32 -1.89 9.70
C HIS A 82 -34.38 -1.32 8.75
N LYS A 83 -34.10 -0.21 8.06
CA LYS A 83 -35.01 0.41 7.07
C LYS A 83 -35.37 -0.53 5.93
N PHE A 84 -34.47 -1.42 5.52
CA PHE A 84 -34.69 -2.40 4.45
C PHE A 84 -35.17 -3.77 4.96
N GLY A 85 -35.55 -3.90 6.24
CA GLY A 85 -36.21 -5.11 6.75
C GLY A 85 -35.29 -6.16 7.39
N ILE A 86 -34.04 -5.82 7.72
CA ILE A 86 -33.17 -6.67 8.54
C ILE A 86 -33.15 -6.14 9.98
N TYR A 87 -33.85 -6.85 10.86
CA TYR A 87 -33.97 -6.55 12.29
C TYR A 87 -33.75 -7.81 13.14
N LYS A 88 -33.59 -7.64 14.46
CA LYS A 88 -33.54 -8.77 15.41
C LYS A 88 -34.92 -9.41 15.57
N LEU A 89 -34.99 -10.56 16.24
CA LEU A 89 -36.27 -11.17 16.61
C LEU A 89 -37.20 -10.21 17.36
N ASP A 90 -36.63 -9.32 18.17
CA ASP A 90 -37.35 -8.34 19.00
C ASP A 90 -37.80 -7.08 18.23
N GLY A 91 -37.61 -7.02 16.91
CA GLY A 91 -37.93 -5.83 16.10
C GLY A 91 -36.87 -4.72 16.13
N GLU A 92 -35.89 -4.80 17.03
CA GLU A 92 -34.83 -3.79 17.17
C GLU A 92 -33.80 -3.80 16.02
N PRO A 93 -33.10 -2.66 15.80
CA PRO A 93 -31.98 -2.59 14.86
C PRO A 93 -30.81 -3.49 15.29
N VAL A 94 -30.03 -3.93 14.31
CA VAL A 94 -28.86 -4.79 14.52
C VAL A 94 -27.80 -4.04 15.35
N LYS A 95 -27.22 -4.69 16.36
CA LYS A 95 -26.20 -4.05 17.22
C LYS A 95 -24.97 -3.68 16.39
N VAL A 96 -24.28 -2.60 16.77
CA VAL A 96 -23.07 -2.10 16.10
C VAL A 96 -22.01 -3.21 15.98
N ASP A 97 -21.78 -3.97 17.06
CA ASP A 97 -20.81 -5.08 17.07
C ASP A 97 -21.19 -6.20 16.09
N GLN A 98 -22.48 -6.46 15.89
CA GLN A 98 -22.95 -7.46 14.93
C GLN A 98 -22.74 -6.99 13.49
N VAL A 99 -22.96 -5.70 13.21
CA VAL A 99 -22.65 -5.11 11.89
C VAL A 99 -21.14 -5.15 11.64
N LYS A 100 -20.32 -4.83 12.64
CA LYS A 100 -18.87 -4.91 12.56
C LYS A 100 -18.40 -6.34 12.28
N ASN A 101 -18.92 -7.31 13.03
CA ASN A 101 -18.62 -8.73 12.82
C ASN A 101 -19.08 -9.18 11.42
N MET A 102 -20.23 -8.73 10.94
CA MET A 102 -20.71 -9.02 9.59
C MET A 102 -19.74 -8.50 8.52
N LEU A 103 -19.32 -7.23 8.59
CA LEU A 103 -18.41 -6.62 7.62
C LEU A 103 -17.00 -7.22 7.63
N SER A 104 -16.55 -7.76 8.76
CA SER A 104 -15.23 -8.39 8.91
C SER A 104 -15.22 -9.91 8.69
N ASN A 105 -16.41 -10.54 8.60
CA ASN A 105 -16.51 -11.99 8.50
C ASN A 105 -16.04 -12.51 7.13
N ARG A 106 -15.03 -13.39 7.15
CA ARG A 106 -14.50 -14.07 5.96
C ARG A 106 -15.46 -15.09 5.35
N PHE A 107 -16.56 -15.41 6.02
CA PHE A 107 -17.61 -16.29 5.51
C PHE A 107 -18.14 -15.86 4.14
N TYR A 108 -18.26 -14.54 3.90
CA TYR A 108 -18.71 -14.00 2.62
C TYR A 108 -17.75 -14.24 1.44
N LEU A 109 -16.50 -14.64 1.73
CA LEU A 109 -15.49 -15.05 0.75
C LEU A 109 -15.41 -16.57 0.57
N GLY A 110 -16.28 -17.35 1.23
CA GLY A 110 -16.26 -18.81 1.17
C GLY A 110 -15.30 -19.45 2.17
N VAL A 111 -14.79 -18.70 3.16
CA VAL A 111 -13.88 -19.24 4.18
C VAL A 111 -14.59 -19.30 5.53
N LEU A 112 -14.64 -20.48 6.14
CA LEU A 112 -15.28 -20.71 7.43
C LEU A 112 -14.23 -20.60 8.54
N LYS A 113 -14.52 -19.79 9.57
CA LYS A 113 -13.69 -19.73 10.78
C LYS A 113 -14.40 -20.44 11.93
N TYR A 114 -13.82 -21.49 12.47
CA TYR A 114 -14.37 -22.23 13.60
C TYR A 114 -13.29 -22.60 14.60
N ALA A 115 -13.50 -22.32 15.89
CA ALA A 115 -12.55 -22.58 16.97
C ALA A 115 -11.10 -22.05 16.73
N GLY A 116 -10.94 -21.00 15.92
CA GLY A 116 -9.64 -20.42 15.58
C GLY A 116 -9.02 -20.93 14.28
N GLU A 117 -9.56 -22.02 13.71
CA GLU A 117 -9.10 -22.63 12.46
C GLU A 117 -9.92 -22.16 11.26
N TYR A 118 -9.31 -22.24 10.07
CA TYR A 118 -9.92 -21.87 8.80
C TYR A 118 -10.19 -23.11 7.94
N TYR A 119 -11.39 -23.18 7.37
CA TYR A 119 -11.84 -24.25 6.50
C TYR A 119 -12.41 -23.69 5.20
N GLN A 120 -12.27 -24.42 4.11
CA GLN A 120 -12.90 -24.07 2.83
C GLN A 120 -14.40 -24.37 2.91
N GLY A 121 -15.25 -23.38 2.63
CA GLY A 121 -16.70 -23.51 2.61
C GLY A 121 -17.21 -23.91 1.23
N SER A 122 -18.27 -24.72 1.21
CA SER A 122 -18.95 -25.19 -0.01
C SER A 122 -20.12 -24.29 -0.45
N HIS A 123 -20.43 -23.23 0.30
CA HIS A 123 -21.56 -22.34 0.04
C HIS A 123 -21.26 -21.31 -1.04
N LYS A 124 -22.32 -20.83 -1.71
CA LYS A 124 -22.20 -19.79 -2.75
C LYS A 124 -21.91 -18.42 -2.14
N THR A 125 -21.01 -17.66 -2.76
CA THR A 125 -20.61 -16.31 -2.33
C THR A 125 -21.21 -15.24 -3.25
N PHE A 126 -21.76 -14.16 -2.68
CA PHE A 126 -22.29 -13.03 -3.47
C PHE A 126 -21.46 -11.74 -3.37
N ILE A 127 -20.39 -11.75 -2.56
CA ILE A 127 -19.46 -10.62 -2.35
C ILE A 127 -18.13 -10.96 -3.02
N SER A 128 -17.56 -10.01 -3.76
CA SER A 128 -16.26 -10.18 -4.42
C SER A 128 -15.10 -9.96 -3.45
N LYS A 129 -13.97 -10.63 -3.69
CA LYS A 129 -12.72 -10.43 -2.92
C LYS A 129 -12.26 -8.97 -2.91
N LYS A 130 -12.41 -8.27 -4.06
CA LYS A 130 -12.06 -6.85 -4.22
C LYS A 130 -12.89 -5.95 -3.28
N LEU A 131 -14.22 -6.06 -3.34
CA LEU A 131 -15.13 -5.26 -2.52
C LEU A 131 -14.90 -5.53 -1.02
N PHE A 132 -14.68 -6.79 -0.64
CA PHE A 132 -14.39 -7.12 0.75
C PHE A 132 -13.08 -6.49 1.24
N GLY A 133 -12.04 -6.47 0.39
CA GLY A 133 -10.77 -5.83 0.70
C GLY A 133 -10.89 -4.32 0.92
N GLU A 134 -11.69 -3.63 0.10
CA GLU A 134 -12.00 -2.20 0.28
C GLU A 134 -12.69 -1.94 1.62
N VAL A 135 -13.68 -2.76 1.97
CA VAL A 135 -14.38 -2.69 3.25
C VAL A 135 -13.42 -2.91 4.42
N GLN A 136 -12.51 -3.90 4.36
CA GLN A 136 -11.51 -4.10 5.43
C GLN A 136 -10.63 -2.87 5.63
N LYS A 137 -10.14 -2.26 4.53
CA LYS A 137 -9.36 -1.01 4.61
C LYS A 137 -10.14 0.10 5.31
N GLN A 138 -11.45 0.20 5.09
CA GLN A 138 -12.29 1.17 5.78
C GLN A 138 -12.52 0.83 7.25
N VAL A 139 -12.72 -0.45 7.60
CA VAL A 139 -12.82 -0.89 9.00
C VAL A 139 -11.54 -0.54 9.75
N GLU A 140 -10.36 -0.86 9.21
CA GLU A 140 -9.06 -0.55 9.82
C GLU A 140 -8.86 0.96 10.04
N LYS A 141 -9.32 1.80 9.10
CA LYS A 141 -9.28 3.27 9.23
C LYS A 141 -10.17 3.80 10.37
N ILE A 142 -11.24 3.09 10.73
CA ILE A 142 -12.15 3.47 11.81
C ILE A 142 -11.70 2.89 13.15
N GLU A 143 -11.16 1.66 13.16
CA GLU A 143 -10.65 1.00 14.36
C GLU A 143 -9.41 1.67 14.95
N ARG A 144 -8.63 2.38 14.12
CA ARG A 144 -7.61 3.29 14.63
C ARG A 144 -8.32 4.38 15.44
N PRO A 145 -8.06 4.50 16.75
CA PRO A 145 -8.82 5.40 17.62
C PRO A 145 -8.74 6.83 17.08
N ARG A 146 -9.87 7.34 16.58
CA ARG A 146 -10.03 8.77 16.32
C ARG A 146 -10.34 9.42 17.66
N GLN A 147 -9.46 10.30 18.12
CA GLN A 147 -9.85 11.23 19.17
C GLN A 147 -11.01 12.08 18.63
N LYS A 148 -12.17 12.02 19.28
CA LYS A 148 -13.22 13.04 19.14
C LYS A 148 -12.63 14.36 19.67
N GLY A 149 -11.93 15.07 18.81
CA GLY A 149 -11.32 16.36 19.09
C GLY A 149 -11.48 17.29 17.89
N HIS A 150 -11.08 18.55 18.08
CA HIS A 150 -11.03 19.51 16.98
C HIS A 150 -10.09 19.01 15.87
N ASN A 151 -10.58 19.02 14.62
CA ASN A 151 -9.77 18.66 13.45
C ASN A 151 -8.84 19.81 13.10
N PHE A 152 -7.63 19.81 13.66
CA PHE A 152 -6.59 20.77 13.30
C PHE A 152 -5.93 20.38 11.98
N ALA A 153 -5.73 21.36 11.09
CA ALA A 153 -5.22 21.13 9.74
C ALA A 153 -3.87 20.41 9.77
N PHE A 154 -2.87 20.94 10.49
CA PHE A 154 -1.48 20.44 10.46
C PHE A 154 -1.10 19.50 11.62
N ALA A 155 -2.06 19.05 12.44
CA ALA A 155 -1.76 18.18 13.57
C ALA A 155 -1.14 16.82 13.14
N GLY A 156 -0.07 16.40 13.80
CA GLY A 156 0.63 15.16 13.46
C GLY A 156 1.33 15.18 12.10
N LEU A 157 1.60 16.36 11.54
CA LEU A 157 2.50 16.52 10.39
C LEU A 157 3.97 16.56 10.83
N ALA A 158 4.26 17.37 11.86
CA ALA A 158 5.62 17.65 12.31
C ALA A 158 5.94 17.05 13.69
N THR A 159 7.23 16.84 13.90
CA THR A 159 7.86 16.49 15.17
C THR A 159 8.72 17.66 15.63
N CYS A 160 8.99 17.73 16.92
CA CYS A 160 9.87 18.77 17.45
C CYS A 160 11.34 18.38 17.27
N GLY A 161 12.17 19.30 16.77
CA GLY A 161 13.61 19.05 16.59
C GLY A 161 14.41 18.90 17.90
N GLU A 162 13.94 19.46 19.02
CA GLU A 162 14.61 19.36 20.32
C GLU A 162 14.17 18.11 21.10
N CYS A 163 12.85 17.93 21.26
CA CYS A 163 12.26 16.90 22.11
C CYS A 163 12.00 15.58 21.37
N GLY A 164 11.96 15.60 20.02
CA GLY A 164 11.51 14.48 19.17
C GLY A 164 10.01 14.16 19.28
N ALA A 165 9.28 14.81 20.19
CA ALA A 165 7.86 14.53 20.40
C ALA A 165 7.00 15.15 19.28
N ALA A 166 5.83 14.57 19.06
CA ALA A 166 4.88 15.05 18.07
C ALA A 166 4.37 16.47 18.41
N ILE A 167 4.17 17.28 17.35
CA ILE A 167 3.51 18.59 17.44
C ILE A 167 1.99 18.40 17.42
N THR A 168 1.34 18.96 18.43
CA THR A 168 -0.12 19.00 18.60
C THR A 168 -0.62 20.43 18.53
N ALA A 169 -1.92 20.63 18.34
CA ALA A 169 -2.54 21.95 18.27
C ALA A 169 -3.54 22.19 19.39
N GLU A 170 -3.69 23.46 19.75
CA GLU A 170 -4.65 23.96 20.75
C GLU A 170 -5.42 25.14 20.17
N GLN A 171 -6.71 25.21 20.50
CA GLN A 171 -7.60 26.29 20.08
C GLN A 171 -7.86 27.22 21.29
N HIS A 172 -7.56 28.50 21.13
CA HIS A 172 -7.85 29.53 22.12
C HIS A 172 -8.90 30.48 21.57
N ILE A 173 -10.03 30.60 22.27
CA ILE A 173 -11.13 31.51 21.89
C ILE A 173 -11.04 32.76 22.75
N LYS A 174 -10.78 33.92 22.12
CA LYS A 174 -10.80 35.22 22.76
C LYS A 174 -12.16 35.87 22.54
N LYS A 175 -12.88 36.17 23.62
CA LYS A 175 -14.15 36.90 23.59
C LYS A 175 -13.90 38.38 23.83
N TYR A 176 -14.39 39.23 22.94
CA TYR A 176 -14.33 40.69 23.08
C TYR A 176 -15.58 41.21 23.80
N LYS A 177 -15.48 42.42 24.38
CA LYS A 177 -16.59 43.07 25.11
C LYS A 177 -17.83 43.29 24.22
N ASN A 178 -17.65 43.39 22.91
CA ASN A 178 -18.72 43.62 21.92
C ASN A 178 -19.44 42.31 21.50
N CYS A 179 -19.41 41.26 22.32
CA CYS A 179 -19.94 39.91 22.03
C CYS A 179 -19.32 39.17 20.83
N THR A 180 -18.33 39.75 20.14
CA THR A 180 -17.56 39.08 19.09
C THR A 180 -16.55 38.10 19.71
N SER A 181 -16.35 36.94 19.08
CA SER A 181 -15.31 35.99 19.48
C SER A 181 -14.36 35.70 18.33
N GLN A 182 -13.07 35.62 18.61
CA GLN A 182 -12.03 35.27 17.64
C GLN A 182 -11.29 34.03 18.12
N THR A 183 -11.06 33.11 17.20
CA THR A 183 -10.40 31.84 17.45
C THR A 183 -8.96 31.91 16.96
N PHE A 184 -8.01 31.54 17.82
CA PHE A 184 -6.59 31.42 17.50
C PHE A 184 -6.15 29.97 17.65
N ILE A 185 -5.48 29.43 16.64
CA ILE A 185 -4.94 28.08 16.64
C ILE A 185 -3.43 28.15 16.80
N TYR A 186 -2.91 27.46 17.82
CA TYR A 186 -1.49 27.39 18.11
C TYR A 186 -1.00 25.94 18.09
N TYR A 187 0.18 25.72 17.54
CA TYR A 187 0.88 24.44 17.48
C TYR A 187 2.01 24.40 18.52
N ARG A 188 2.14 23.28 19.26
CA ARG A 188 3.10 23.08 20.37
C ARG A 188 3.69 21.67 20.42
N CYS A 189 4.94 21.51 20.90
CA CYS A 189 5.48 20.18 21.31
C CYS A 189 4.66 19.70 22.51
N THR A 190 4.30 18.41 22.51
CA THR A 190 3.60 17.76 23.63
C THR A 190 4.45 17.64 24.90
N LYS A 191 5.77 17.83 24.77
CA LYS A 191 6.79 17.74 25.84
C LYS A 191 6.78 16.41 26.61
N LYS A 192 6.23 15.35 26.01
CA LYS A 192 6.06 14.03 26.66
C LYS A 192 7.33 13.21 26.73
N LEU A 193 8.24 13.35 25.75
CA LEU A 193 9.44 12.52 25.66
C LEU A 193 10.59 13.09 26.49
N LYS A 194 10.86 14.40 26.38
CA LYS A 194 11.99 15.09 27.01
C LYS A 194 11.58 16.53 27.40
N PRO A 195 12.23 17.14 28.41
CA PRO A 195 12.03 18.56 28.71
C PRO A 195 12.37 19.38 27.45
N CYS A 196 11.49 20.33 27.13
CA CYS A 196 11.52 21.04 25.86
C CYS A 196 11.25 22.52 26.07
N THR A 197 12.14 23.36 25.56
CA THR A 197 12.07 24.83 25.67
C THR A 197 11.38 25.50 24.49
N GLN A 198 11.02 24.73 23.46
CA GLN A 198 10.34 25.25 22.27
C GLN A 198 9.06 26.05 22.58
N LYS A 199 8.92 27.18 21.87
CA LYS A 199 7.78 28.09 21.91
C LYS A 199 6.65 27.65 20.97
N TYR A 200 5.46 28.18 21.23
CA TYR A 200 4.27 27.93 20.42
C TYR A 200 4.38 28.69 19.10
N VAL A 201 3.77 28.13 18.05
CA VAL A 201 3.71 28.69 16.69
C VAL A 201 2.25 28.88 16.31
N SER A 202 1.88 30.04 15.78
CA SER A 202 0.51 30.28 15.31
C SER A 202 0.28 29.60 13.96
N GLU A 203 -0.97 29.25 13.66
CA GLU A 203 -1.31 28.70 12.33
C GLU A 203 -0.93 29.65 11.19
N LEU A 204 -1.11 30.96 11.40
CA LEU A 204 -0.74 32.03 10.47
C LEU A 204 0.76 32.08 10.17
N GLU A 205 1.63 31.65 11.10
CA GLU A 205 3.07 31.56 10.88
C GLU A 205 3.48 30.21 10.27
N LEU A 206 2.74 29.14 10.55
CA LEU A 206 3.08 27.78 10.13
C LEU A 206 2.65 27.48 8.69
N GLU A 207 1.44 27.90 8.31
CA GLU A 207 0.90 27.72 6.96
C GLU A 207 1.82 28.24 5.85
N PRO A 208 2.34 29.50 5.89
CA PRO A 208 3.21 30.00 4.83
C PRO A 208 4.53 29.23 4.73
N GLN A 209 5.03 28.67 5.82
CA GLN A 209 6.24 27.84 5.80
C GLN A 209 6.02 26.50 5.10
N ILE A 210 4.89 25.83 5.39
CA ILE A 210 4.51 24.59 4.69
C ILE A 210 4.30 24.88 3.21
N ARG A 211 3.60 25.97 2.90
CA ARG A 211 3.31 26.39 1.53
C ARG A 211 4.58 26.71 0.75
N LYS A 212 5.59 27.31 1.39
CA LYS A 212 6.90 27.52 0.80
C LYS A 212 7.55 26.21 0.40
N ILE A 213 7.62 25.23 1.32
CA ILE A 213 8.21 23.91 1.04
C ILE A 213 7.50 23.22 -0.13
N VAL A 214 6.16 23.23 -0.16
CA VAL A 214 5.38 22.61 -1.25
C VAL A 214 5.56 23.37 -2.57
N ARG A 215 5.66 24.70 -2.54
CA ARG A 215 5.89 25.53 -3.71
C ARG A 215 7.27 25.26 -4.32
N ASP A 216 8.30 25.17 -3.47
CA ASP A 216 9.68 24.91 -3.90
C ASP A 216 9.83 23.52 -4.55
N CYS A 217 8.92 22.59 -4.26
CA CYS A 217 8.88 21.26 -4.87
C CYS A 217 7.89 21.15 -6.05
N GLY A 218 7.17 22.21 -6.38
CA GLY A 218 6.13 22.22 -7.39
C GLY A 218 6.67 22.57 -8.78
N LEU A 219 6.20 21.87 -9.80
CA LEU A 219 6.55 22.15 -11.19
C LEU A 219 5.65 23.24 -11.77
N HIS A 220 6.21 24.12 -12.62
CA HIS A 220 5.42 25.12 -13.33
C HIS A 220 4.63 24.51 -14.50
N GLU A 221 3.39 24.96 -14.71
CA GLU A 221 2.47 24.44 -15.75
C GLU A 221 3.10 24.41 -17.15
N ASN A 222 3.94 25.40 -17.49
CA ASN A 222 4.66 25.45 -18.76
C ASN A 222 5.60 24.25 -19.04
N TRP A 223 6.00 23.49 -18.03
CA TRP A 223 6.87 22.30 -18.20
C TRP A 223 6.09 21.02 -18.50
N GLU A 224 4.78 20.99 -18.25
CA GLU A 224 3.88 19.86 -18.56
C GLU A 224 4.07 19.34 -19.99
N PRO A 225 4.00 20.16 -21.07
CA PRO A 225 4.15 19.66 -22.43
C PRO A 225 5.57 19.14 -22.75
N TYR A 226 6.59 19.56 -22.00
CA TYR A 226 7.96 19.07 -22.20
C TYR A 226 8.12 17.68 -21.59
N PHE A 227 7.63 17.47 -20.37
CA PHE A 227 7.64 16.16 -19.72
C PHE A 227 6.78 15.16 -20.47
N GLU A 228 5.60 15.54 -20.97
CA GLU A 228 4.78 14.65 -21.81
C GLU A 228 5.50 14.22 -23.09
N LYS A 229 6.16 15.16 -23.78
CA LYS A 229 6.98 14.83 -24.96
C LYS A 229 8.15 13.91 -24.63
N TRP A 230 8.82 14.12 -23.51
CA TRP A 230 9.93 13.27 -23.07
C TRP A 230 9.44 11.87 -22.71
N ILE A 231 8.38 11.77 -21.91
CA ILE A 231 7.78 10.49 -21.50
C ILE A 231 7.32 9.69 -22.73
N THR A 232 6.63 10.32 -23.68
CA THR A 232 6.19 9.66 -24.92
C THR A 232 7.36 9.24 -25.81
N ALA A 233 8.41 10.06 -25.92
CA ALA A 233 9.62 9.70 -26.66
C ALA A 233 10.36 8.52 -26.01
N THR A 234 10.44 8.51 -24.67
CA THR A 234 11.07 7.41 -23.92
C THR A 234 10.24 6.13 -23.99
N GLU A 235 8.91 6.21 -23.93
CA GLU A 235 8.01 5.06 -24.13
C GLU A 235 8.24 4.35 -25.46
N VAL A 236 8.45 5.12 -26.54
CA VAL A 236 8.75 4.55 -27.85
C VAL A 236 10.11 3.87 -27.84
N LYS A 237 11.13 4.50 -27.24
CA LYS A 237 12.48 3.91 -27.13
C LYS A 237 12.50 2.64 -26.28
N ASP A 238 11.83 2.66 -25.13
CA ASP A 238 11.77 1.55 -24.17
C ASP A 238 11.05 0.35 -24.80
N ARG A 239 9.93 0.57 -25.50
CA ARG A 239 9.23 -0.47 -26.26
C ARG A 239 10.12 -1.10 -27.33
N LEU A 240 10.84 -0.26 -28.10
CA LEU A 240 11.76 -0.76 -29.12
C LEU A 240 12.93 -1.55 -28.51
N ALA A 241 13.47 -1.10 -27.37
CA ALA A 241 14.53 -1.81 -26.67
C ALA A 241 14.04 -3.18 -26.16
N VAL A 242 12.86 -3.24 -25.54
CA VAL A 242 12.22 -4.48 -25.09
C VAL A 242 11.98 -5.43 -26.27
N GLU A 243 11.44 -4.94 -27.39
CA GLU A 243 11.22 -5.76 -28.59
C GLU A 243 12.53 -6.33 -29.17
N VAL A 244 13.63 -5.57 -29.10
CA VAL A 244 14.96 -6.04 -29.54
C VAL A 244 15.50 -7.10 -28.59
N GLU A 245 15.39 -6.89 -27.27
CA GLU A 245 15.83 -7.85 -26.26
C GLU A 245 15.02 -9.16 -26.31
N GLU A 246 13.70 -9.07 -26.46
CA GLU A 246 12.84 -10.24 -26.60
C GLU A 246 13.18 -11.06 -27.84
N LYS A 247 13.49 -10.41 -28.97
CA LYS A 247 13.94 -11.07 -30.20
C LYS A 247 15.29 -11.78 -29.99
N GLN A 248 16.27 -11.11 -29.39
CA GLN A 248 17.57 -11.70 -29.10
C GLN A 248 17.48 -12.91 -28.16
N ILE A 249 16.67 -12.82 -27.10
CA ILE A 249 16.43 -13.95 -26.18
C ILE A 249 15.70 -15.08 -26.90
N GLY A 250 14.73 -14.74 -27.77
CA GLY A 250 14.01 -15.71 -28.59
C GLY A 250 14.93 -16.49 -29.53
N GLU A 251 15.88 -15.81 -30.19
CA GLU A 251 16.89 -16.44 -31.05
C GLU A 251 17.79 -17.39 -30.26
N GLN A 252 18.23 -17.00 -29.05
CA GLN A 252 19.06 -17.86 -28.18
C GLN A 252 18.31 -19.12 -27.69
N ILE A 253 17.01 -19.01 -27.43
CA ILE A 253 16.16 -20.15 -27.08
C ILE A 253 16.06 -21.11 -28.28
N GLN A 254 15.80 -20.59 -29.48
CA GLN A 254 15.75 -21.41 -30.69
C GLN A 254 17.08 -22.11 -30.99
N GLU A 255 18.21 -21.41 -30.80
CA GLU A 255 19.53 -22.01 -30.98
C GLU A 255 19.75 -23.17 -29.99
N SER A 256 19.31 -23.01 -28.75
CA SER A 256 19.39 -24.05 -27.70
C SER A 256 18.48 -25.25 -28.02
N GLU A 257 17.29 -25.02 -28.58
CA GLU A 257 16.39 -26.08 -29.06
C GLU A 257 16.98 -26.86 -30.24
N ILE A 258 17.60 -26.16 -31.20
CA ILE A 258 18.30 -26.81 -32.33
C ILE A 258 19.45 -27.68 -31.81
N LYS A 259 20.23 -27.20 -30.83
CA LYS A 259 21.31 -27.98 -30.20
C LYS A 259 20.78 -29.23 -29.48
N LEU A 260 19.66 -29.11 -28.76
CA LEU A 260 19.00 -30.24 -28.10
C LEU A 260 18.50 -31.28 -29.12
N ASN A 261 17.89 -30.85 -30.23
CA ASN A 261 17.44 -31.76 -31.29
C ASN A 261 18.60 -32.49 -31.96
N ARG A 262 19.70 -31.79 -32.28
CA ARG A 262 20.92 -32.43 -32.82
C ARG A 262 21.54 -33.44 -31.85
N LEU A 263 21.52 -33.14 -30.56
CA LEU A 263 22.00 -34.04 -29.51
C LEU A 263 21.11 -35.29 -29.38
N LEU A 264 19.81 -35.16 -29.61
CA LEU A 264 18.87 -36.28 -29.67
C LEU A 264 19.14 -37.17 -30.89
N ASP A 265 19.27 -36.59 -32.08
CA ASP A 265 19.56 -37.32 -33.32
C ASP A 265 20.88 -38.11 -33.19
N GLY A 266 21.94 -37.48 -32.68
CA GLY A 266 23.23 -38.15 -32.46
C GLY A 266 23.20 -39.27 -31.42
N TYR A 267 22.26 -39.24 -30.46
CA TYR A 267 22.04 -40.35 -29.52
C TYR A 267 21.27 -41.50 -30.17
N LEU A 268 20.28 -41.20 -31.01
CA LEU A 268 19.52 -42.21 -31.77
C LEU A 268 20.42 -42.98 -32.75
N ASP A 269 21.39 -42.29 -33.35
CA ASP A 269 22.42 -42.88 -34.21
C ASP A 269 23.50 -43.69 -33.44
N GLN A 270 23.37 -43.79 -32.11
CA GLN A 270 24.30 -44.49 -31.19
C GLN A 270 25.74 -43.96 -31.20
N VAL A 271 25.95 -42.73 -31.67
CA VAL A 271 27.28 -42.09 -31.72
C VAL A 271 27.71 -41.58 -30.34
N ILE A 272 26.77 -41.40 -29.41
CA ILE A 272 26.98 -40.73 -28.12
C ILE A 272 26.73 -41.69 -26.95
N GLU A 273 27.65 -41.73 -25.99
CA GLU A 273 27.47 -42.47 -24.74
C GLU A 273 26.35 -41.87 -23.86
N PRO A 274 25.57 -42.71 -23.15
CA PRO A 274 24.40 -42.28 -22.40
C PRO A 274 24.71 -41.31 -21.24
N GLU A 275 25.93 -41.34 -20.69
CA GLU A 275 26.35 -40.45 -19.60
C GLU A 275 26.65 -39.04 -20.10
N ILE A 276 27.37 -38.92 -21.23
CA ILE A 276 27.71 -37.64 -21.88
C ILE A 276 26.44 -36.95 -22.38
N TYR A 277 25.51 -37.73 -22.96
CA TYR A 277 24.21 -37.22 -23.38
C TYR A 277 23.44 -36.59 -22.21
N LYS A 278 23.37 -37.27 -21.06
CA LYS A 278 22.65 -36.76 -19.87
C LYS A 278 23.25 -35.47 -19.35
N GLN A 279 24.57 -35.37 -19.26
CA GLN A 279 25.26 -34.17 -18.79
C GLN A 279 24.98 -32.97 -19.71
N LYS A 280 25.21 -33.12 -21.02
CA LYS A 280 25.01 -32.04 -22.00
C LYS A 280 23.55 -31.63 -22.16
N LYS A 281 22.63 -32.58 -22.06
CA LYS A 281 21.18 -32.29 -22.03
C LYS A 281 20.82 -31.42 -20.82
N ASN A 282 21.31 -31.75 -19.63
CA ASN A 282 21.01 -30.98 -18.43
C ASN A 282 21.58 -29.56 -18.50
N GLU A 283 22.82 -29.39 -19.00
CA GLU A 283 23.43 -28.06 -19.23
C GLU A 283 22.59 -27.19 -20.17
N LEU A 284 22.23 -27.70 -21.36
CA LEU A 284 21.42 -26.97 -22.34
C LEU A 284 20.00 -26.70 -21.83
N PHE A 285 19.44 -27.59 -21.01
CA PHE A 285 18.13 -27.40 -20.41
C PHE A 285 18.15 -26.31 -19.33
N ASP A 286 19.19 -26.27 -18.49
CA ASP A 286 19.36 -25.22 -17.48
C ASP A 286 19.59 -23.84 -18.13
N GLU A 287 20.33 -23.78 -19.23
CA GLU A 287 20.51 -22.56 -20.03
C GLU A 287 19.18 -22.08 -20.63
N LYS A 288 18.39 -23.00 -21.19
CA LYS A 288 17.05 -22.68 -21.71
C LYS A 288 16.13 -22.14 -20.62
N LEU A 289 16.09 -22.79 -19.46
CA LEU A 289 15.28 -22.32 -18.32
C LEU A 289 15.68 -20.91 -17.87
N LYS A 290 16.98 -20.61 -17.79
CA LYS A 290 17.47 -19.26 -17.45
C LYS A 290 17.04 -18.22 -18.48
N LEU A 291 17.05 -18.57 -19.78
CA LEU A 291 16.61 -17.67 -20.85
C LEU A 291 15.10 -17.43 -20.82
N GLU A 292 14.31 -18.46 -20.55
CA GLU A 292 12.85 -18.35 -20.38
C GLU A 292 12.48 -17.49 -19.16
N GLU A 293 13.19 -17.67 -18.04
CA GLU A 293 13.03 -16.82 -16.86
C GLU A 293 13.34 -15.35 -17.17
N LYS A 294 14.46 -15.08 -17.85
CA LYS A 294 14.84 -13.72 -18.29
C LYS A 294 13.78 -13.10 -19.20
N LYS A 295 13.27 -13.85 -20.18
CA LYS A 295 12.17 -13.39 -21.05
C LYS A 295 10.95 -12.96 -20.22
N SER A 296 10.56 -13.78 -19.25
CA SER A 296 9.42 -13.47 -18.38
C SER A 296 9.65 -12.25 -17.47
N GLN A 297 10.91 -11.90 -17.17
CA GLN A 297 11.26 -10.71 -16.40
C GLN A 297 11.23 -9.45 -17.27
N VAL A 298 11.73 -9.53 -18.51
CA VAL A 298 11.69 -8.43 -19.48
C VAL A 298 10.24 -8.03 -19.79
N GLU A 299 9.37 -9.00 -20.06
CA GLU A 299 7.93 -8.78 -20.30
C GLU A 299 7.24 -8.06 -19.12
N LYS A 300 7.67 -8.35 -17.89
CA LYS A 300 7.09 -7.73 -16.68
C LYS A 300 7.68 -6.34 -16.43
N ASN A 301 8.97 -6.14 -16.65
CA ASN A 301 9.71 -4.97 -16.20
C ASN A 301 9.77 -3.81 -17.21
N GLY A 302 9.58 -4.08 -18.51
CA GLY A 302 9.84 -3.16 -19.63
C GLY A 302 8.98 -1.88 -19.72
N SER A 303 8.26 -1.52 -18.67
CA SER A 303 7.53 -0.23 -18.58
C SER A 303 7.15 0.18 -17.15
N ILE A 304 7.59 -0.54 -16.12
CA ILE A 304 7.11 -0.34 -14.74
C ILE A 304 7.44 1.06 -14.20
N TRP A 305 8.53 1.67 -14.65
CA TRP A 305 9.02 2.95 -14.09
C TRP A 305 8.35 4.20 -14.71
N LEU A 306 7.78 4.08 -15.91
CA LEU A 306 7.16 5.20 -16.63
C LEU A 306 5.87 5.68 -15.96
N GLU A 307 5.07 4.75 -15.42
CA GLU A 307 3.84 5.09 -14.69
C GLU A 307 4.12 5.87 -13.39
N PRO A 308 5.04 5.45 -12.50
CA PRO A 308 5.52 6.25 -11.38
C PRO A 308 6.05 7.63 -11.79
N MET A 309 6.72 7.74 -12.95
CA MET A 309 7.21 9.02 -13.46
C MET A 309 6.05 9.94 -13.85
N ARG A 310 5.03 9.44 -14.54
CA ARG A 310 3.80 10.20 -14.86
C ARG A 310 3.07 10.64 -13.59
N GLU A 311 2.93 9.74 -12.62
CA GLU A 311 2.34 10.06 -11.32
C GLU A 311 3.12 11.17 -10.59
N PHE A 312 4.45 11.12 -10.65
CA PHE A 312 5.32 12.13 -10.08
C PHE A 312 5.13 13.51 -10.73
N VAL A 313 5.15 13.60 -12.06
CA VAL A 313 4.93 14.86 -12.79
C VAL A 313 3.57 15.45 -12.45
N ASN A 314 2.51 14.62 -12.47
CA ASN A 314 1.17 15.05 -12.07
C ASN A 314 1.11 15.54 -10.62
N CYS A 315 1.78 14.85 -9.70
CA CYS A 315 1.88 15.28 -8.31
C CYS A 315 2.62 16.61 -8.18
N ALA A 316 3.72 16.84 -8.92
CA ALA A 316 4.48 18.08 -8.88
C ALA A 316 3.68 19.28 -9.40
N LEU A 317 2.90 19.10 -10.48
CA LEU A 317 1.98 20.12 -11.00
C LEU A 317 0.86 20.45 -10.00
N GLN A 318 0.27 19.41 -9.38
CA GLN A 318 -0.73 19.59 -8.32
C GLN A 318 -0.15 20.33 -7.10
N ALA A 319 1.11 20.06 -6.74
CA ALA A 319 1.79 20.75 -5.65
C ALA A 319 1.78 22.26 -5.86
N GLN A 320 2.09 22.73 -7.07
CA GLN A 320 2.13 24.15 -7.37
C GLN A 320 0.73 24.79 -7.31
N LYS A 321 -0.29 24.12 -7.87
CA LYS A 321 -1.69 24.58 -7.83
C LYS A 321 -2.19 24.71 -6.38
N ILE A 322 -1.95 23.70 -5.55
CA ILE A 322 -2.33 23.70 -4.12
C ILE A 322 -1.54 24.77 -3.34
N ALA A 323 -0.25 24.94 -3.65
CA ALA A 323 0.59 25.96 -3.03
C ALA A 323 0.31 27.40 -3.50
N ARG A 324 -0.62 27.59 -4.46
CA ARG A 324 -1.16 28.89 -4.90
C ARG A 324 -2.57 29.14 -4.32
N ALA A 325 -3.45 28.15 -4.24
CA ALA A 325 -4.85 28.28 -3.81
C ALA A 325 -5.04 28.57 -2.30
N GLU A 326 -5.58 29.74 -1.95
CA GLU A 326 -5.82 30.15 -0.56
C GLU A 326 -6.90 29.27 0.13
N ASN A 327 -6.84 29.16 1.47
CA ASN A 327 -7.81 28.46 2.32
C ASN A 327 -7.90 26.92 2.18
N ASN A 328 -6.90 26.26 1.56
CA ASN A 328 -6.87 24.80 1.36
C ASN A 328 -5.93 24.06 2.34
N CYS A 329 -6.11 24.25 3.65
CA CYS A 329 -5.17 23.73 4.67
C CYS A 329 -5.13 22.18 4.73
N HIS A 330 -6.24 21.50 4.44
CA HIS A 330 -6.29 20.03 4.41
C HIS A 330 -5.48 19.46 3.24
N ASP A 331 -5.73 19.96 2.04
CA ASP A 331 -5.05 19.51 0.83
C ASP A 331 -3.56 19.84 0.88
N LEU A 332 -3.22 21.01 1.43
CA LEU A 332 -1.83 21.41 1.67
C LEU A 332 -1.10 20.40 2.56
N ARG A 333 -1.74 19.91 3.63
CA ARG A 333 -1.17 18.85 4.48
C ARG A 333 -1.00 17.54 3.73
N VAL A 334 -2.00 17.13 2.97
CA VAL A 334 -1.94 15.87 2.21
C VAL A 334 -0.79 15.93 1.21
N MET A 335 -0.64 17.07 0.51
CA MET A 335 0.43 17.28 -0.44
C MET A 335 1.79 17.33 0.24
N ALA A 336 1.94 18.04 1.37
CA ALA A 336 3.18 18.08 2.13
C ALA A 336 3.67 16.67 2.50
N LYS A 337 2.77 15.77 2.93
CA LYS A 337 3.10 14.37 3.22
C LYS A 337 3.55 13.55 2.01
N LYS A 338 3.12 13.92 0.80
CA LYS A 338 3.57 13.28 -0.45
C LYS A 338 4.95 13.79 -0.86
N VAL A 339 5.18 15.10 -0.71
CA VAL A 339 6.42 15.79 -1.10
C VAL A 339 7.61 15.40 -0.21
N GLY A 340 7.38 15.28 1.09
CA GLY A 340 8.44 15.01 2.05
C GLY A 340 8.01 14.16 3.23
N SER A 341 9.02 13.68 3.95
CA SER A 341 8.92 12.93 5.18
C SER A 341 9.60 13.68 6.33
N ASN A 342 9.34 13.26 7.56
CA ASN A 342 10.04 13.75 8.76
C ASN A 342 10.09 15.29 8.86
N PHE A 343 8.93 15.92 8.99
CA PHE A 343 8.87 17.36 9.24
C PHE A 343 9.36 17.67 10.67
N PHE A 344 10.30 18.60 10.80
CA PHE A 344 10.87 19.04 12.07
C PHE A 344 10.56 20.52 12.33
N LEU A 345 10.01 20.80 13.50
CA LEU A 345 9.76 22.16 13.99
C LEU A 345 10.78 22.52 15.07
N MET A 346 11.59 23.53 14.81
CA MET A 346 12.60 24.06 15.73
C MET A 346 12.64 25.59 15.64
N ASN A 347 12.58 26.27 16.77
CA ASN A 347 12.64 27.74 16.87
C ASN A 347 11.62 28.44 15.95
N ARG A 348 10.39 27.91 15.91
CA ARG A 348 9.28 28.35 15.02
C ARG A 348 9.54 28.21 13.52
N ARG A 349 10.61 27.54 13.12
CA ARG A 349 10.92 27.21 11.73
C ARG A 349 10.64 25.75 11.44
N LEU A 350 9.96 25.49 10.34
CA LEU A 350 9.67 24.16 9.83
C LEU A 350 10.72 23.76 8.80
N SER A 351 11.26 22.57 8.96
CA SER A 351 12.16 21.91 8.01
C SER A 351 11.60 20.53 7.67
N ALA A 352 11.96 19.97 6.52
CA ALA A 352 11.46 18.68 6.05
C ALA A 352 12.55 17.93 5.28
N ASN A 353 12.52 16.61 5.36
CA ASN A 353 13.32 15.76 4.50
C ASN A 353 12.51 15.44 3.24
N LEU A 354 12.86 16.07 2.14
CA LEU A 354 12.17 15.87 0.86
C LEU A 354 12.46 14.47 0.31
N ASN A 355 11.48 13.88 -0.35
CA ASN A 355 11.73 12.64 -1.09
C ASN A 355 12.67 12.95 -2.26
N PHE A 356 13.57 12.03 -2.61
CA PHE A 356 14.60 12.21 -3.63
C PHE A 356 14.14 12.94 -4.91
N PRO A 357 13.00 12.58 -5.56
CA PRO A 357 12.61 13.26 -6.80
C PRO A 357 12.12 14.70 -6.57
N PHE A 358 11.51 15.01 -5.43
CA PHE A 358 11.14 16.39 -5.07
C PHE A 358 12.33 17.20 -4.55
N ALA A 359 13.33 16.54 -3.96
CA ALA A 359 14.59 17.16 -3.59
C ALA A 359 15.38 17.61 -4.83
N ALA A 360 15.37 16.82 -5.90
CA ALA A 360 15.96 17.20 -7.18
C ALA A 360 15.31 18.46 -7.77
N LEU A 361 13.98 18.60 -7.64
CA LEU A 361 13.26 19.81 -8.07
C LEU A 361 13.56 21.04 -7.21
N SER A 362 13.78 20.87 -5.90
CA SER A 362 13.97 21.98 -4.96
C SER A 362 15.41 22.47 -4.81
N ALA A 363 16.40 21.68 -5.26
CA ALA A 363 17.83 21.97 -5.09
C ALA A 363 18.33 23.15 -5.96
N GLU A 364 17.65 23.50 -7.05
CA GLU A 364 18.03 24.62 -7.92
C GLU A 364 17.07 25.80 -7.76
N ALA A 365 17.44 26.75 -6.90
CA ALA A 365 16.80 28.06 -6.79
C ALA A 365 17.05 28.91 -8.05
N GLY A 366 16.35 28.59 -9.14
CA GLY A 366 16.42 29.33 -10.40
C GLY A 366 15.33 28.95 -11.43
N ALA A 367 14.81 27.73 -11.36
CA ALA A 367 13.85 27.23 -12.35
C ALA A 367 12.37 27.60 -12.05
N ALA A 368 12.08 28.28 -10.94
CA ALA A 368 10.71 28.59 -10.52
C ALA A 368 9.94 29.49 -11.51
N SER A 369 10.63 30.12 -12.46
CA SER A 369 10.05 31.03 -13.46
C SER A 369 10.81 31.09 -14.79
N ALA A 370 11.82 30.25 -15.01
CA ALA A 370 12.58 30.26 -16.26
C ALA A 370 11.80 29.51 -17.36
N ILE A 371 11.70 30.12 -18.54
CA ILE A 371 11.21 29.44 -19.74
C ILE A 371 12.25 28.36 -20.08
N PRO A 372 11.86 27.10 -20.35
CA PRO A 372 12.79 26.06 -20.76
C PRO A 372 13.51 26.50 -22.05
N THR A 373 14.79 26.80 -21.95
CA THR A 373 15.69 26.98 -23.09
C THR A 373 16.40 25.65 -23.36
N SER A 374 16.69 25.35 -24.62
CA SER A 374 17.36 24.10 -25.06
C SER A 374 18.70 23.84 -24.38
N ASP A 375 19.32 24.89 -23.83
CA ASP A 375 20.70 24.88 -23.33
C ASP A 375 20.79 24.78 -21.80
N SER A 376 19.65 24.63 -21.12
CA SER A 376 19.59 24.46 -19.66
C SER A 376 19.94 23.02 -19.26
N ILE A 377 21.22 22.66 -19.38
CA ILE A 377 21.75 21.37 -18.95
C ILE A 377 21.82 21.36 -17.41
N SER A 378 21.05 20.47 -16.77
CA SER A 378 21.11 20.26 -15.32
C SER A 378 22.47 19.68 -14.93
N PHE A 379 23.25 20.39 -14.10
CA PHE A 379 24.57 19.94 -13.62
C PHE A 379 24.50 18.72 -12.67
N LEU A 380 23.31 18.29 -12.26
CA LEU A 380 23.08 17.26 -11.25
C LEU A 380 22.83 15.85 -11.79
N VAL A 381 22.65 15.68 -13.09
CA VAL A 381 22.49 14.37 -13.70
C VAL A 381 23.86 13.94 -14.23
N SER A 382 24.53 13.01 -13.52
CA SER A 382 25.62 12.25 -14.14
C SER A 382 25.10 11.59 -15.41
N LEU A 383 25.97 11.35 -16.40
CA LEU A 383 25.65 10.78 -17.72
C LEU A 383 24.73 9.54 -17.73
N GLU A 384 24.51 8.91 -16.58
CA GLU A 384 23.63 7.76 -16.36
C GLU A 384 22.13 8.07 -16.15
N GLY A 385 21.71 9.33 -16.00
CA GLY A 385 20.28 9.65 -15.93
C GLY A 385 19.54 9.16 -14.66
N LEU A 386 18.23 9.38 -14.61
CA LEU A 386 17.31 8.77 -13.62
C LEU A 386 16.82 7.38 -14.06
N GLU A 387 17.21 6.96 -15.27
CA GLU A 387 16.89 5.66 -15.81
C GLU A 387 17.67 4.61 -15.01
N PRO A 388 17.07 3.49 -14.60
CA PRO A 388 17.85 2.39 -14.04
C PRO A 388 18.91 2.03 -15.08
N SER A 389 20.18 1.93 -14.65
CA SER A 389 21.29 1.53 -15.52
C SER A 389 20.84 0.33 -16.34
N THR A 390 20.72 0.49 -17.66
CA THR A 390 20.55 -0.66 -18.56
C THR A 390 21.70 -1.58 -18.23
N ILE A 391 21.39 -2.75 -17.70
CA ILE A 391 22.37 -3.69 -17.14
C ILE A 391 23.18 -4.25 -18.32
N THR A 392 24.13 -3.47 -18.80
CA THR A 392 25.15 -3.88 -19.75
C THR A 392 26.27 -4.50 -18.93
N LEU A 393 26.03 -5.71 -18.43
CA LEU A 393 27.08 -6.51 -17.80
C LEU A 393 28.06 -6.97 -18.89
N ARG A 394 29.13 -6.19 -19.10
CA ARG A 394 30.44 -6.78 -19.44
C ARG A 394 31.13 -7.18 -18.15
N GLY A 395 31.37 -8.48 -17.99
CA GLY A 395 32.34 -9.01 -17.04
C GLY A 395 31.75 -9.68 -15.81
N CYS A 396 32.10 -10.95 -15.63
CA CYS A 396 31.82 -11.75 -14.45
C CYS A 396 32.45 -11.13 -13.20
N CYS A 397 31.66 -10.67 -12.23
CA CYS A 397 32.07 -10.57 -10.83
C CYS A 397 31.03 -11.23 -9.93
N SER A 398 31.52 -12.06 -9.02
CA SER A 398 30.71 -12.80 -8.05
C SER A 398 30.11 -11.85 -7.00
N THR A 399 28.95 -12.23 -6.46
CA THR A 399 28.06 -11.45 -5.59
C THR A 399 28.65 -10.96 -4.27
N VAL A 400 29.91 -11.28 -3.95
CA VAL A 400 30.59 -10.90 -2.72
C VAL A 400 31.36 -9.57 -2.86
N GLU A 401 31.77 -9.17 -4.06
CA GLU A 401 32.56 -7.93 -4.25
C GLU A 401 31.71 -6.65 -4.30
N LEU A 402 30.42 -6.76 -4.63
CA LEU A 402 29.49 -5.61 -4.69
C LEU A 402 29.20 -5.00 -3.31
N GLN A 403 29.25 -5.78 -2.24
CA GLN A 403 29.08 -5.23 -0.87
C GLN A 403 30.30 -4.44 -0.37
N ALA A 404 31.50 -4.72 -0.90
CA ALA A 404 32.72 -4.00 -0.51
C ALA A 404 32.82 -2.61 -1.16
N LEU A 405 32.38 -2.47 -2.42
CA LEU A 405 32.40 -1.20 -3.16
C LEU A 405 31.40 -0.17 -2.62
N ILE A 406 30.23 -0.62 -2.17
CA ILE A 406 29.22 0.25 -1.55
C ILE A 406 29.73 0.80 -0.19
N PHE A 407 30.54 0.04 0.54
CA PHE A 407 31.12 0.48 1.81
C PHE A 407 32.33 1.42 1.64
N GLN A 408 33.14 1.25 0.60
CA GLN A 408 34.29 2.13 0.34
C GLN A 408 33.85 3.53 -0.14
N ASN A 409 32.84 3.63 -1.00
CA ASN A 409 32.32 4.93 -1.46
C ASN A 409 31.66 5.74 -0.33
N CYS A 410 31.12 5.07 0.69
CA CYS A 410 30.55 5.73 1.87
C CYS A 410 31.64 6.27 2.84
N LYS A 411 32.85 5.70 2.83
CA LYS A 411 33.99 6.21 3.63
C LYS A 411 34.70 7.39 2.97
N GLN A 412 34.79 7.44 1.63
CA GLN A 412 35.40 8.57 0.93
C GLN A 412 34.54 9.84 0.98
N SER A 413 33.21 9.74 0.99
CA SER A 413 32.31 10.89 1.16
C SER A 413 32.36 11.49 2.57
N LEU A 414 32.61 10.68 3.60
CA LEU A 414 32.82 11.14 4.98
C LEU A 414 34.19 11.80 5.19
N ALA A 415 35.23 11.40 4.44
CA ALA A 415 36.56 12.01 4.52
C ALA A 415 36.60 13.43 3.90
N LEU A 416 35.88 13.65 2.80
CA LEU A 416 35.84 14.96 2.11
C LEU A 416 35.10 16.05 2.91
N LEU A 417 34.20 15.68 3.83
CA LEU A 417 33.53 16.63 4.73
C LEU A 417 34.40 17.07 5.93
N SER A 418 35.56 16.43 6.16
CA SER A 418 36.47 16.78 7.26
C SER A 418 37.57 17.79 6.89
N HIS A 419 37.79 18.07 5.60
CA HIS A 419 38.83 19.01 5.12
C HIS A 419 38.33 20.40 4.70
N CYS A 420 37.06 20.73 4.91
CA CYS A 420 36.50 22.07 4.64
C CYS A 420 36.25 22.88 5.92
N LYS A 421 37.16 22.75 6.91
CA LYS A 421 37.31 23.67 8.05
C LYS A 421 38.79 23.93 8.29
N SER A 422 39.31 24.94 7.61
CA SER A 422 40.47 25.74 8.01
C SER A 422 40.34 27.09 7.33
#